data_AF-A0AAU9KZB6-F1
#
_entry.id   AF-A0AAU9KZB6-F1
#
_cell.length_a   1.000
_cell.length_b   1.000
_cell.length_c   1.000
_cell.angle_alpha   90.00
_cell.angle_beta   90.00
_cell.angle_gamma   90.00
#
_symmetry.space_group_name_H-M   'P 1'
#
loop_
_entity.id
_entity.type
_entity.pdbx_description
1 polymer ?
#
loop_
_entity_poly.entity_id
_entity_poly.type
_entity_poly.pdbx_seq_one_letter_code
_entity_poly.pdbx_strand_id
1 'polypeptide(L)'
;MDGLPRNIIRLESSKFMASANSIPPSIRRVFDKAGQGHVFRFVDAGRVNAQDACELVEALRELDLLQIVDLFKRSTKADNVEKKIVDQLLPLEEGVVHQLSETAPEVRTNWHDLGLEAVSKGMVGALILGGGQGTRLGSAD
;
A
#
# COMPACT_ATOMS: atom_id res chain seq x y z
N MET A 1 -1.77 -20.19 8.83
CA MET A 1 -0.83 -19.07 9.04
C MET A 1 -1.24 -18.45 10.36
N ASP A 2 -0.70 -18.97 11.46
CA ASP A 2 -1.13 -18.58 12.80
C ASP A 2 -0.62 -17.17 13.09
N GLY A 3 -1.55 -16.21 13.10
CA GLY A 3 -1.28 -14.85 13.51
C GLY A 3 -0.72 -14.84 14.94
N LEU A 4 0.21 -13.92 15.19
CA LEU A 4 0.75 -13.69 16.53
C LEU A 4 -0.41 -13.49 17.52
N PRO A 5 -0.36 -14.14 18.71
CA PRO A 5 -1.47 -14.11 19.65
C PRO A 5 -1.78 -12.67 20.08
N ARG A 6 -3.03 -12.24 19.85
CA ARG A 6 -3.59 -10.97 20.36
C ARG A 6 -3.77 -11.06 21.87
N ASN A 7 -2.69 -10.92 22.63
CA ASN A 7 -2.72 -10.85 24.09
C ASN A 7 -2.90 -9.40 24.54
N ILE A 8 -4.02 -9.16 25.24
CA ILE A 8 -4.28 -8.17 26.29
C ILE A 8 -3.83 -6.72 26.00
N ILE A 9 -4.81 -5.82 25.88
CA ILE A 9 -4.62 -4.36 25.89
C ILE A 9 -3.96 -3.98 27.22
N ARG A 10 -2.64 -3.82 27.22
CA ARG A 10 -1.93 -3.20 28.32
C ARG A 10 -2.06 -1.69 28.11
N LEU A 11 -3.03 -1.07 28.78
CA LEU A 11 -3.13 0.39 28.90
C LEU A 11 -1.88 0.86 29.65
N GLU A 12 -0.83 1.16 28.90
CA GLU A 12 0.41 1.71 29.45
C GLU A 12 0.23 3.19 29.70
N SER A 13 0.79 3.70 30.81
CA SER A 13 0.65 5.11 31.12
C SER A 13 1.64 5.94 30.30
N SER A 14 1.17 7.03 29.70
CA SER A 14 2.03 8.05 29.10
C SER A 14 2.98 8.73 30.09
N LYS A 15 2.79 8.51 31.40
CA LYS A 15 3.65 9.00 32.48
C LYS A 15 4.96 8.23 32.60
N PHE A 16 5.06 7.01 32.06
CA PHE A 16 6.27 6.19 32.13
C PHE A 16 7.00 6.20 30.80
N MET A 17 8.33 6.25 30.87
CA MET A 17 9.18 6.10 29.70
C MET A 17 9.28 4.63 29.31
N ALA A 18 9.31 4.37 28.01
CA ALA A 18 9.54 3.04 27.50
C ALA A 18 10.98 2.60 27.75
N SER A 19 11.20 1.29 27.68
CA SER A 19 12.53 0.68 27.73
C SER A 19 12.62 -0.44 26.71
N ALA A 20 13.79 -1.07 26.57
CA ALA A 20 13.96 -2.21 25.67
C ALA A 20 12.95 -3.35 25.92
N ASN A 21 12.49 -3.50 27.16
CA ASN A 21 11.49 -4.49 27.57
C ASN A 21 10.06 -4.16 27.12
N SER A 22 9.80 -2.93 26.69
CA SER A 22 8.51 -2.52 26.12
C SER A 22 8.24 -3.15 24.76
N ILE A 23 9.28 -3.68 24.08
CA ILE A 23 9.14 -4.39 22.81
C ILE A 23 9.14 -5.90 23.04
N PRO A 24 8.11 -6.63 22.59
CA PRO A 24 8.09 -8.08 22.67
C PRO A 24 9.33 -8.72 22.00
N PRO A 25 10.04 -9.65 22.68
CA PRO A 25 11.23 -10.29 22.14
C PRO A 25 11.00 -11.00 20.80
N SER A 26 9.77 -11.52 20.58
CA SER A 26 9.37 -12.15 19.32
C SER A 26 9.42 -11.17 18.14
N ILE A 27 8.87 -9.97 18.31
CA ILE A 27 8.84 -8.91 17.29
C ILE A 27 10.27 -8.40 17.07
N ARG A 28 10.98 -8.07 18.15
CA ARG A 28 12.37 -7.59 18.05
C ARG A 28 13.24 -8.51 17.22
N ARG A 29 13.21 -9.82 17.51
CA ARG A 29 13.99 -10.83 16.79
C ARG A 29 13.65 -10.89 15.30
N VAL A 30 12.38 -10.75 14.93
CA VAL A 30 11.95 -10.80 13.52
C VAL A 30 12.48 -9.58 12.76
N PHE A 31 12.36 -8.40 13.35
CA PHE A 31 12.85 -7.16 12.76
C PHE A 31 14.39 -7.09 12.70
N ASP A 32 15.09 -7.58 13.73
CA ASP A 32 16.55 -7.68 13.71
C ASP A 32 17.04 -8.62 12.60
N LYS A 33 16.42 -9.79 12.44
CA LYS A 33 16.74 -10.74 11.36
C LYS A 33 16.48 -10.16 9.97
N ALA A 34 15.50 -9.28 9.85
CA ALA A 34 15.18 -8.59 8.61
C ALA A 34 16.10 -7.36 8.34
N GLY A 35 17.03 -7.04 9.25
CA GLY A 35 17.87 -5.83 9.15
C GLY A 35 17.14 -4.53 9.49
N GLN A 36 15.94 -4.62 10.09
CA GLN A 36 15.05 -3.51 10.40
C GLN A 36 14.99 -3.19 11.90
N GLY A 37 15.97 -3.66 12.70
CA GLY A 37 16.01 -3.42 14.15
C GLY A 37 16.07 -1.94 14.57
N HIS A 38 16.50 -1.06 13.65
CA HIS A 38 16.62 0.37 13.92
C HIS A 38 15.29 1.06 14.26
N VAL A 39 14.15 0.46 13.93
CA VAL A 39 12.82 0.97 14.31
C VAL A 39 12.62 1.07 15.83
N PHE A 40 13.37 0.30 16.63
CA PHE A 40 13.28 0.33 18.11
C PHE A 40 14.24 1.32 18.77
N ARG A 41 15.11 2.02 18.02
CA ARG A 41 16.17 2.86 18.56
C ARG A 41 15.70 3.87 19.61
N PHE A 42 14.56 4.53 19.38
CA PHE A 42 14.04 5.56 20.28
C PHE A 42 13.30 4.99 21.49
N VAL A 43 12.77 3.77 21.37
CA VAL A 43 12.22 3.01 22.50
C VAL A 43 13.34 2.57 23.44
N ASP A 44 14.42 2.03 22.87
CA ASP A 44 15.59 1.57 23.63
C ASP A 44 16.32 2.71 24.33
N ALA A 45 16.31 3.90 23.72
CA ALA A 45 16.88 5.12 24.29
C ALA A 45 15.97 5.80 25.32
N GLY A 46 14.78 5.25 25.62
CA GLY A 46 13.82 5.84 26.56
C GLY A 46 13.31 7.22 26.13
N ARG A 47 13.24 7.48 24.82
CA ARG A 47 12.82 8.77 24.25
C ARG A 47 11.34 8.84 23.89
N VAL A 48 10.61 7.74 24.08
CA VAL A 48 9.16 7.64 23.88
C VAL A 48 8.53 7.12 25.16
N ASN A 49 7.25 7.44 25.36
CA ASN A 49 6.53 6.92 26.51
C ASN A 49 6.08 5.47 26.26
N ALA A 50 5.65 4.78 27.32
CA ALA A 50 5.25 3.38 27.26
C ALA A 50 4.00 3.15 26.39
N GLN A 51 3.11 4.15 26.29
CA GLN A 51 1.92 4.11 25.44
C GLN A 51 2.31 4.17 23.95
N ASP A 52 3.18 5.10 23.55
CA ASP A 52 3.67 5.20 22.16
C ASP A 52 4.41 3.92 21.73
N ALA A 53 5.18 3.32 22.64
CA ALA A 53 5.86 2.05 22.39
C ALA A 53 4.86 0.90 22.18
N CYS A 54 3.73 0.91 22.89
CA CYS A 54 2.65 -0.05 22.69
C CYS A 54 1.97 0.14 21.33
N GLU A 55 1.68 1.39 20.95
CA GLU A 55 1.08 1.74 19.65
C GLU A 55 2.00 1.34 18.49
N LEU A 56 3.31 1.58 18.62
CA LEU A 56 4.30 1.10 17.67
C LEU A 56 4.23 -0.43 17.53
N VAL A 57 4.17 -1.16 18.64
CA VAL A 57 4.10 -2.63 18.61
C VAL A 57 2.85 -3.11 17.88
N GLU A 58 1.70 -2.48 18.10
CA GLU A 58 0.47 -2.83 17.37
C GLU A 58 0.58 -2.53 15.88
N ALA A 59 1.07 -1.34 15.50
CA ALA A 59 1.28 -0.98 14.11
C ALA A 59 2.24 -1.98 13.40
N LEU A 60 3.31 -2.40 14.06
CA LEU A 60 4.27 -3.36 13.51
C LEU A 60 3.69 -4.78 13.35
N ARG A 61 2.64 -5.15 14.11
CA ARG A 61 1.98 -6.46 13.98
C ARG A 61 1.10 -6.57 12.73
N GLU A 62 0.59 -5.44 12.24
CA GLU A 62 -0.22 -5.39 11.02
C GLU A 62 0.64 -5.51 9.75
N LEU A 63 1.94 -5.28 9.86
CA LEU A 63 2.87 -5.32 8.74
C LEU A 63 3.33 -6.75 8.43
N ASP A 64 3.21 -7.15 7.16
CA ASP A 64 3.96 -8.30 6.64
C ASP A 64 5.40 -7.87 6.29
N LEU A 65 6.28 -7.99 7.28
CA LEU A 65 7.67 -7.57 7.15
C LEU A 65 8.42 -8.31 6.02
N LEU A 66 8.11 -9.58 5.79
CA LEU A 66 8.78 -10.37 4.74
C LEU A 66 8.40 -9.85 3.36
N GLN A 67 7.12 -9.56 3.14
CA GLN A 67 6.66 -8.96 1.89
C GLN A 67 7.26 -7.58 1.66
N ILE A 68 7.36 -6.73 2.70
CA ILE A 68 7.95 -5.40 2.58
C ILE A 68 9.43 -5.48 2.18
N VAL A 69 10.21 -6.35 2.83
CA VAL A 69 11.64 -6.52 2.53
C VAL A 69 11.84 -7.08 1.12
N ASP A 70 11.02 -8.04 0.70
CA ASP A 70 11.08 -8.59 -0.65
C ASP A 70 10.67 -7.55 -1.71
N LEU A 71 9.59 -6.81 -1.47
CA LEU A 71 9.15 -5.72 -2.34
C LEU A 71 10.23 -4.66 -2.47
N PHE A 72 10.85 -4.24 -1.37
CA PHE A 72 11.96 -3.29 -1.40
C PHE A 72 13.13 -3.82 -2.23
N LYS A 73 13.54 -5.08 -2.02
CA LYS A 73 14.61 -5.71 -2.82
C LYS A 73 14.27 -5.75 -4.30
N ARG A 74 13.03 -6.06 -4.67
CA ARG A 74 12.59 -6.06 -6.09
C ARG A 74 12.57 -4.66 -6.68
N SER A 75 12.05 -3.67 -5.96
CA SER A 75 11.94 -2.30 -6.44
C SER A 75 13.27 -1.55 -6.49
N THR A 76 14.24 -1.92 -5.65
CA THR A 76 15.54 -1.23 -5.55
C THR A 76 16.70 -1.98 -6.17
N LYS A 77 16.52 -3.27 -6.50
CA LYS A 77 17.32 -3.88 -7.55
C LYS A 77 17.00 -3.06 -8.80
N ALA A 78 17.88 -2.11 -9.10
CA ALA A 78 18.07 -1.68 -10.47
C ALA A 78 18.25 -2.99 -11.22
N ASP A 79 17.23 -3.39 -11.96
CA ASP A 79 17.49 -4.30 -13.03
C ASP A 79 18.56 -3.56 -13.83
N ASN A 80 19.82 -3.99 -13.69
CA ASN A 80 20.74 -4.03 -14.80
C ASN A 80 20.02 -4.88 -15.85
N VAL A 81 18.97 -4.31 -16.46
CA VAL A 81 18.49 -4.68 -17.76
C VAL A 81 19.63 -4.26 -18.68
N GLU A 82 20.71 -5.04 -18.61
CA GLU A 82 21.49 -5.37 -19.77
C GLU A 82 20.46 -5.74 -20.84
N LYS A 83 20.13 -4.77 -21.69
CA LYS A 83 19.64 -4.99 -23.04
C LYS A 83 18.62 -6.14 -23.15
N LYS A 84 17.60 -6.21 -22.27
CA LYS A 84 16.39 -6.92 -22.68
C LYS A 84 15.87 -6.12 -23.85
N ILE A 85 15.92 -6.77 -25.00
CA ILE A 85 15.37 -6.40 -26.29
C ILE A 85 14.31 -5.33 -26.06
N VAL A 86 14.56 -4.12 -26.55
CA VAL A 86 13.52 -3.10 -26.61
C VAL A 86 12.42 -3.75 -27.44
N ASP A 87 11.37 -4.22 -26.78
CA ASP A 87 10.16 -4.65 -27.48
C ASP A 87 9.78 -3.46 -28.35
N GLN A 88 9.69 -3.71 -29.67
CA GLN A 88 9.39 -2.64 -30.60
C GLN A 88 8.04 -2.04 -30.19
N LEU A 89 8.07 -0.76 -29.86
CA LEU A 89 6.85 -0.01 -29.60
C LEU A 89 6.10 0.11 -30.93
N LEU A 90 5.11 -0.74 -31.12
CA LEU A 90 4.23 -0.72 -32.28
C LEU A 90 2.87 -0.12 -31.88
N PRO A 91 2.16 0.51 -32.84
CA PRO A 91 0.77 0.90 -32.63
C PRO A 91 -0.11 -0.30 -32.25
N LEU A 92 -1.23 -0.03 -31.57
CA LEU A 92 -2.28 -1.02 -31.39
C LEU A 92 -2.87 -1.41 -32.75
N GLU A 93 -3.43 -2.62 -32.83
CA GLU A 93 -4.08 -3.12 -34.04
C GLU A 93 -5.21 -2.19 -34.52
N GLU A 94 -5.37 -2.10 -35.84
CA GLU A 94 -6.44 -1.32 -36.46
C GLU A 94 -7.82 -1.82 -35.99
N GLY A 95 -8.71 -0.88 -35.65
CA GLY A 95 -10.07 -1.19 -35.20
C GLY A 95 -10.24 -1.45 -33.71
N VAL A 96 -9.16 -1.49 -32.91
CA VAL A 96 -9.25 -1.61 -31.43
C VAL A 96 -9.51 -0.24 -30.78
N VAL A 97 -9.02 0.83 -31.40
CA VAL A 97 -9.17 2.21 -30.92
C VAL A 97 -10.17 2.95 -31.80
N HIS A 98 -11.18 3.55 -31.18
CA HIS A 98 -12.15 4.40 -31.86
C HIS A 98 -12.07 5.84 -31.36
N GLN A 99 -11.98 6.79 -32.28
CA GLN A 99 -12.07 8.20 -31.96
C GLN A 99 -13.53 8.67 -32.05
N LEU A 100 -14.08 9.15 -30.93
CA LEU A 100 -15.49 9.56 -30.85
C LEU A 100 -15.88 10.68 -31.84
N SER A 101 -14.93 11.53 -32.25
CA SER A 101 -15.19 12.58 -33.25
C SER A 101 -15.30 12.05 -34.68
N GLU A 102 -14.71 10.89 -34.97
CA GLU A 102 -14.67 10.26 -36.30
C GLU A 102 -15.67 9.10 -36.40
N THR A 103 -16.31 8.75 -35.27
CA THR A 103 -17.31 7.68 -35.19
C THR A 103 -18.66 8.16 -35.71
N ALA A 104 -19.29 7.37 -36.58
CA ALA A 104 -20.61 7.66 -37.14
C ALA A 104 -21.66 7.90 -36.03
N PRO A 105 -22.58 8.88 -36.19
CA PRO A 105 -23.57 9.22 -35.17
C PRO A 105 -24.40 8.05 -34.68
N GLU A 106 -24.81 7.15 -35.58
CA GLU A 106 -25.65 5.99 -35.27
C GLU A 106 -24.94 5.02 -34.32
N VAL A 107 -23.64 4.82 -34.54
CA VAL A 107 -22.81 3.95 -33.70
C VAL A 107 -22.67 4.52 -32.29
N ARG A 108 -22.48 5.84 -32.17
CA ARG A 108 -22.40 6.51 -30.86
C ARG A 108 -23.70 6.40 -30.07
N THR A 109 -24.84 6.61 -30.74
CA THR A 109 -26.16 6.43 -30.12
C THR A 109 -26.34 4.99 -29.63
N ASN A 110 -26.01 4.00 -30.47
CA ASN A 110 -26.11 2.60 -30.09
C ASN A 110 -25.23 2.25 -28.86
N TRP A 111 -23.99 2.75 -28.79
CA TRP A 111 -23.13 2.54 -27.63
C TRP A 111 -23.68 3.18 -26.35
N HIS A 112 -24.22 4.39 -26.47
CA HIS A 112 -24.84 5.10 -25.36
C HIS A 112 -26.06 4.35 -24.81
N ASP A 113 -26.96 3.90 -25.70
CA ASP A 113 -28.18 3.19 -25.33
C ASP A 113 -27.86 1.83 -24.68
N LEU A 114 -26.88 1.10 -25.23
CA LEU A 114 -26.38 -0.14 -24.63
C LEU A 114 -25.81 0.08 -23.21
N GLY A 115 -25.07 1.19 -23.02
CA GLY A 115 -24.57 1.59 -21.71
C GLY A 115 -25.69 1.86 -20.72
N LEU A 116 -26.73 2.60 -21.12
CA LEU A 116 -27.90 2.87 -20.29
C LEU A 116 -28.70 1.61 -19.97
N GLU A 117 -28.82 0.68 -20.91
CA GLU A 117 -29.44 -0.63 -20.68
C GLU A 117 -28.65 -1.43 -19.64
N ALA A 118 -27.32 -1.41 -19.71
CA ALA A 118 -26.49 -2.06 -18.71
C ALA A 118 -26.66 -1.45 -17.31
N VAL A 119 -26.77 -0.11 -17.24
CA VAL A 119 -27.07 0.61 -15.99
C VAL A 119 -28.45 0.22 -15.45
N SER A 120 -29.49 0.18 -16.29
CA SER A 120 -30.86 -0.15 -15.85
C SER A 120 -30.98 -1.59 -15.33
N LYS A 121 -30.15 -2.50 -15.85
CA LYS A 121 -30.03 -3.88 -15.37
C LYS A 121 -29.13 -4.05 -14.14
N GLY A 122 -28.56 -2.98 -13.60
CA GLY A 122 -27.65 -3.04 -12.44
C GLY A 122 -26.32 -3.74 -12.73
N MET A 123 -25.87 -3.74 -13.99
CA MET A 123 -24.63 -4.44 -14.42
C MET A 123 -23.39 -3.53 -14.42
N VAL A 124 -23.51 -2.29 -13.92
CA VAL A 124 -22.45 -1.28 -13.97
C VAL A 124 -22.09 -0.83 -12.56
N GLY A 125 -20.79 -0.78 -12.26
CA GLY A 125 -20.23 -0.21 -11.04
C GLY A 125 -19.04 0.70 -11.34
N ALA A 126 -18.82 1.71 -10.51
CA ALA A 126 -17.69 2.63 -10.63
C ALA A 126 -16.68 2.41 -9.48
N LEU A 127 -15.40 2.22 -9.82
CA LEU A 127 -14.30 2.21 -8.86
C LEU A 127 -13.62 3.57 -8.87
N ILE A 128 -13.79 4.34 -7.79
CA ILE A 128 -13.17 5.66 -7.64
C ILE A 128 -11.82 5.50 -6.94
N LEU A 129 -10.73 5.81 -7.64
CA LEU A 129 -9.38 5.82 -7.09
C LEU A 129 -9.09 7.17 -6.39
N GLY A 130 -9.66 7.35 -5.19
CA GLY A 130 -9.58 8.59 -4.41
C GLY A 130 -8.50 8.63 -3.32
N GLY A 131 -7.60 7.64 -3.23
CA GLY A 131 -6.68 7.46 -2.10
C GLY A 131 -5.43 8.36 -2.07
N GLY A 132 -5.38 9.43 -2.85
CA GLY A 132 -4.23 10.34 -2.88
C GLY A 132 -4.23 11.30 -1.69
N GLN A 133 -3.10 11.42 -0.99
CA GLN A 133 -2.93 12.31 0.17
C GLN A 133 -3.08 13.82 -0.10
N GLY A 134 -3.32 14.25 -1.35
CA GLY A 134 -3.56 15.67 -1.66
C GLY A 134 -2.40 16.64 -1.40
N THR A 135 -1.19 16.17 -1.06
CA THR A 135 -0.08 17.03 -0.56
C THR A 135 0.38 18.13 -1.52
N ARG A 136 0.07 18.04 -2.81
CA ARG A 136 0.35 19.10 -3.81
C ARG A 136 -0.69 20.23 -3.84
N LEU A 137 -1.86 20.02 -3.24
CA LEU A 137 -2.95 20.99 -3.23
C LEU A 137 -2.85 22.00 -2.09
N GLY A 138 -1.98 21.76 -1.09
CA GLY A 138 -1.81 22.65 0.06
C GLY A 138 -3.06 22.74 0.96
N SER A 139 -4.01 21.81 0.81
CA SER A 139 -5.13 21.64 1.73
C SER A 139 -4.62 20.96 2.99
N ALA A 140 -5.00 21.49 4.15
CA ALA A 140 -4.82 20.80 5.41
C ALA A 140 -6.08 19.98 5.68
N ASP A 141 -5.95 18.66 5.65
CA ASP A 141 -6.82 17.78 6.44
C ASP A 141 -6.19 17.60 7.82
#